data_AF-A0AA43S2Q0-F1
#
_entry.id   AF-A0AA43S2Q0-F1
#
_cell.length_a   1.000
_cell.length_b   1.000
_cell.length_c   1.000
_cell.angle_alpha   90.00
_cell.angle_beta   90.00
_cell.angle_gamma   90.00
#
_symmetry.space_group_name_H-M   'P 1'
#
loop_
_entity.id
_entity.type
_entity.pdbx_description
1 polymer ?
#
loop_
_entity_poly.entity_id
_entity_poly.type
_entity_poly.pdbx_seq_one_letter_code
_entity_poly.pdbx_strand_id
1 'polypeptide(L)' 'MIGIDSCPIEGFNMELIEQTLEAEGILDREHFGLACMVAFGYRKAEPRAKTRQTAGQVIQWV' A
#
# COMPACT_ATOMS: atom_id res chain seq x y z
N MET A 1 -0.65 18.79 -2.02
CA MET A 1 -1.38 17.71 -1.33
C MET A 1 -2.56 18.31 -0.60
N ILE A 2 -3.68 17.59 -0.53
CA ILE A 2 -4.90 18.01 0.17
C ILE A 2 -4.82 17.86 1.72
N GLY A 3 -3.62 17.71 2.28
CA GLY A 3 -3.39 17.58 3.72
C GLY A 3 -3.70 16.21 4.33
N ILE A 4 -3.92 15.17 3.51
CA ILE A 4 -4.21 13.81 3.96
C ILE A 4 -2.94 12.95 3.87
N ASP A 5 -2.65 12.19 4.92
CA ASP A 5 -1.59 11.20 4.98
C ASP A 5 -2.06 9.84 4.45
N SER A 6 -1.12 9.04 3.97
CA SER A 6 -1.39 7.66 3.55
C SER A 6 -0.28 6.67 3.92
N CYS A 7 -0.64 5.39 3.97
CA CYS A 7 0.29 4.29 4.16
C CYS A 7 -0.05 3.15 3.17
N PRO A 8 0.83 2.82 2.21
CA PRO A 8 0.68 1.62 1.38
C PRO A 8 1.04 0.38 2.21
N ILE A 9 0.25 -0.69 2.05
CA ILE A 9 0.34 -1.89 2.87
C ILE A 9 0.33 -3.11 1.94
N GLU A 10 1.37 -3.93 2.05
CA GLU A 10 1.50 -5.28 1.45
C GLU A 10 1.78 -6.35 2.53
N GLY A 11 1.98 -5.93 3.79
CA GLY A 11 2.31 -6.80 4.92
C GLY A 11 1.10 -7.52 5.51
N PHE A 12 0.39 -8.30 4.70
CA PHE A 12 -0.78 -9.09 5.09
C PHE A 12 -0.70 -10.51 4.53
N ASN A 13 -1.50 -11.43 5.09
CA ASN A 13 -1.70 -12.75 4.49
C ASN A 13 -2.78 -12.64 3.41
N MET A 14 -2.37 -12.70 2.15
CA MET A 14 -3.26 -12.50 1.00
C MET A 14 -4.43 -13.49 1.00
N GLU A 15 -4.14 -14.79 1.18
CA GLU A 15 -5.18 -15.84 1.17
C GLU A 15 -6.25 -15.62 2.25
N LEU A 16 -5.82 -15.32 3.48
CA LEU A 16 -6.76 -15.10 4.58
C LEU A 16 -7.63 -13.85 4.37
N ILE A 17 -7.06 -12.78 3.82
CA ILE A 17 -7.82 -11.56 3.53
C ILE A 17 -8.78 -11.81 2.38
N GLU A 18 -8.34 -12.40 1.27
CA GLU A 18 -9.20 -12.68 0.12
C GLU A 18 -10.36 -13.61 0.49
N GLN A 19 -10.10 -14.66 1.28
CA GLN A 19 -11.16 -15.53 1.82
C GLN A 19 -12.20 -14.73 2.61
N THR A 20 -11.75 -13.78 3.43
CA THR A 20 -12.65 -12.91 4.21
C THR A 20 -13.45 -11.99 3.29
N LEU A 21 -12.80 -11.37 2.30
CA LEU A 21 -13.47 -10.46 1.37
C LEU A 21 -14.48 -11.19 0.47
N GLU A 22 -14.19 -12.42 0.07
CA GLU A 22 -15.11 -13.28 -0.68
C GLU A 22 -16.32 -13.67 0.18
N ALA A 23 -16.10 -14.08 1.44
CA ALA A 23 -17.16 -14.42 2.37
C ALA A 23 -18.12 -13.24 2.64
N GLU A 24 -17.61 -12.00 2.60
CA GLU A 24 -18.39 -10.77 2.72
C GLU A 24 -19.00 -10.30 1.37
N GLY A 25 -18.75 -11.02 0.27
CA GLY A 25 -19.24 -10.68 -1.07
C GLY A 25 -18.60 -9.42 -1.68
N ILE A 26 -17.43 -9.00 -1.15
CA ILE A 26 -16.69 -7.82 -1.59
C ILE A 26 -15.75 -8.17 -2.76
N LEU A 27 -15.21 -9.39 -2.76
CA LEU A 27 -14.25 -9.86 -3.76
C LEU A 27 -14.76 -11.12 -4.47
N ASP A 28 -14.75 -11.08 -5.79
CA ASP A 28 -14.90 -12.26 -6.66
C ASP A 28 -13.52 -12.80 -7.02
N ARG A 29 -13.14 -13.93 -6.41
CA ARG A 29 -11.82 -14.54 -6.56
C ARG A 29 -11.61 -15.26 -7.90
N GLU A 30 -12.68 -15.51 -8.66
CA GLU A 30 -12.55 -16.07 -10.01
C GLU A 30 -11.96 -15.03 -10.98
N HIS A 31 -12.31 -13.76 -10.79
CA HIS A 31 -11.95 -12.69 -11.71
C HIS A 31 -10.92 -11.71 -11.15
N PHE A 32 -10.81 -11.58 -9.82
CA PHE A 32 -9.97 -10.56 -9.17
C PHE A 32 -9.14 -11.13 -8.03
N GLY A 33 -8.03 -10.44 -7.72
CA GLY A 33 -7.18 -10.72 -6.56
C GLY A 33 -6.74 -9.42 -5.88
N LEU A 34 -6.41 -9.53 -4.59
CA LEU A 34 -5.96 -8.40 -3.77
C LEU A 34 -4.53 -8.00 -4.15
N ALA A 35 -4.36 -6.80 -4.70
CA ALA A 35 -3.04 -6.29 -5.08
C ALA A 35 -2.30 -5.64 -3.90
N CYS A 36 -2.92 -4.64 -3.27
CA CYS A 36 -2.38 -3.95 -2.10
C CYS A 36 -3.51 -3.26 -1.33
N MET A 37 -3.22 -2.78 -0.14
CA MET A 37 -4.13 -1.94 0.64
C MET A 37 -3.51 -0.56 0.89
N VAL A 38 -4.37 0.43 1.17
CA VAL A 38 -3.95 1.77 1.54
C VAL A 38 -4.79 2.29 2.70
N ALA A 39 -4.11 2.79 3.73
CA ALA A 39 -4.76 3.57 4.79
C ALA A 39 -4.66 5.07 4.46
N PHE A 40 -5.72 5.81 4.72
CA PHE A 40 -5.76 7.28 4.64
C PHE A 40 -6.14 7.88 5.99
N GLY A 41 -5.59 9.06 6.31
CA GLY A 41 -5.93 9.76 7.55
C GLY A 41 -5.06 10.99 7.81
N TYR A 42 -4.94 11.38 9.07
CA TYR A 42 -4.07 12.47 9.51
C TYR A 42 -3.04 11.93 10.51
N ARG A 43 -1.76 12.25 10.30
CA ARG A 43 -0.67 11.75 11.14
C ARG A 43 -0.82 12.25 12.58
N LYS A 44 -0.59 11.35 13.52
CA LYS A 44 -0.52 11.69 14.95
C LYS A 44 0.81 12.32 15.36
N ALA A 45 1.89 11.96 14.66
CA ALA A 45 3.26 12.39 14.95
C ALA A 45 4.04 12.63 13.66
N GLU A 46 5.10 13.44 13.73
CA GLU A 46 5.96 13.72 12.58
C GLU A 46 6.77 12.47 12.16
N PRO A 47 6.89 12.21 10.85
CA PRO A 47 7.66 11.09 10.35
C PRO A 47 9.16 11.36 10.48
N ARG A 48 9.92 10.28 10.59
CA ARG A 48 11.38 10.34 10.45
C ARG A 48 11.80 10.98 9.12
N ALA A 49 13.01 11.53 9.11
CA ALA A 49 13.65 12.03 7.90
C ALA A 49 13.69 10.93 6.81
N LYS A 50 13.54 11.36 5.55
CA LYS A 50 13.52 10.44 4.41
C LYS A 50 14.92 9.89 4.15
N THR A 51 14.99 8.57 3.95
CA THR A 51 16.22 7.87 3.53
C THR A 51 15.98 7.25 2.15
N ARG A 52 16.86 7.49 1.19
CA ARG A 52 16.75 7.03 -0.20
C ARG A 52 18.14 6.70 -0.75
N GLN A 53 18.19 5.85 -1.77
CA GLN A 53 19.38 5.72 -2.62
C GLN A 53 19.68 7.07 -3.29
N THR A 54 20.95 7.33 -3.63
CA THR A 54 21.33 8.57 -4.30
C THR A 54 20.81 8.58 -5.74
N ALA A 55 20.66 9.78 -6.32
CA ALA A 55 20.16 9.91 -7.69
C ALA A 55 21.01 9.13 -8.71
N GLY A 56 22.34 9.14 -8.57
CA GLY A 56 23.24 8.40 -9.45
C GLY A 56 23.14 6.87 -9.33
N GLN A 57 22.53 6.34 -8.27
CA GLN A 57 22.29 4.90 -8.12
C GLN A 57 21.01 4.44 -8.83
N VAL A 58 20.07 5.34 -9.09
CA VAL A 58 18.72 4.98 -9.57
C VAL A 58 18.33 5.66 -10.88
N ILE A 59 19.15 6.56 -11.42
CA ILE A 59 18.91 7.27 -12.68
C ILE A 59 20.01 6.93 -13.69
N GLN A 60 19.61 6.51 -14.89
CA GLN A 60 20.49 6.33 -16.04
C GLN A 60 19.92 7.11 -17.23
N TRP A 61 20.78 7.86 -17.91
CA TRP A 61 20.47 8.54 -19.17
C TRP A 61 21.06 7.74 -20.34
N VAL A 62 20.32 7.64 -21.44
CA VAL A 62 20.70 6.93 -22.67
C VAL A 62 20.68 7.92 -23.83
#